data_AF-A0A1M4E020-F1
#
_entry.id   AF-A0A1M4E020-F1
#
_cell.length_a   1.000
_cell.length_b   1.000
_cell.length_c   1.000
_cell.angle_alpha   90.00
_cell.angle_beta   90.00
_cell.angle_gamma   90.00
#
_symmetry.space_group_name_H-M   'P 1'
#
loop_
_entity.id
_entity.type
_entity.pdbx_description
1 polymer ?
#
loop_
_entity_poly.entity_id
_entity_poly.type
_entity_poly.pdbx_seq_one_letter_code
_entity_poly.pdbx_strand_id
1 'polypeptide(L)'
;MDLVWPAAAWALWVALLAAAFKVSSRHHPGRGPERPAPAPVADLLRGMRAQEVFHTALFELAGRGWVSVEGDHLSLGAPREEPLPAYERWVVERVRHRMGDAPEAAVTDLMPPASELDRAFVPLVRAHAIELGLARRRWPSVLVPVLLAAGLVVPWYATVVAAGVSWPGIIATAVSFVAGIGLLMGGRGFLLTERGREVAAAGPAGPAQEWIFTGSGWLSGEIEPARPLPQRQEITGHVVKRWTDTEHYYIALHDGSSRKATAFEVEQGLYQDVLPGDCVRVLVRPRSGTVVRVLAHDRHW
;
A
#
# COMPACT_ATOMS: atom_id res chain seq x y z
N MET A 1 36.43 14.84 18.82
CA MET A 1 35.02 14.69 19.22
C MET A 1 34.79 13.23 19.55
N ASP A 2 34.24 12.93 20.72
CA ASP A 2 33.93 11.55 21.12
C ASP A 2 32.61 11.12 20.47
N LEU A 3 32.71 10.26 19.44
CA LEU A 3 31.57 9.74 18.69
C LEU A 3 31.06 8.39 19.23
N VAL A 4 31.63 7.89 20.32
CA VAL A 4 31.27 6.59 20.91
C VAL A 4 29.81 6.58 21.35
N TRP A 5 29.33 7.66 21.97
CA TRP A 5 27.94 7.78 22.43
C TRP A 5 26.91 7.85 21.29
N PRO A 6 27.10 8.69 20.26
CA PRO A 6 26.29 8.63 19.04
C PRO A 6 26.25 7.24 18.41
N ALA A 7 27.40 6.59 18.25
CA ALA A 7 27.49 5.26 17.63
C ALA A 7 26.74 4.20 18.45
N ALA A 8 26.88 4.21 19.78
CA ALA A 8 26.16 3.31 20.68
C ALA A 8 24.64 3.53 20.64
N ALA A 9 24.18 4.79 20.59
CA ALA A 9 22.76 5.11 20.51
C ALA A 9 22.13 4.63 19.20
N TRP A 10 22.82 4.81 18.07
CA TRP A 10 22.39 4.28 16.77
C TRP A 10 22.36 2.74 16.76
N ALA A 11 23.40 2.10 17.28
CA ALA A 11 23.47 0.63 17.36
C ALA A 11 22.33 0.05 18.21
N LEU A 12 22.04 0.67 19.36
CA LEU A 12 20.94 0.25 20.22
C LEU A 12 19.58 0.41 19.54
N TRP A 13 19.37 1.54 18.85
CA TRP A 13 18.13 1.78 18.13
C TRP A 13 17.91 0.77 16.99
N VAL A 14 18.97 0.46 16.22
CA VAL A 14 18.92 -0.57 15.17
C VAL A 14 18.63 -1.96 15.75
N ALA A 15 19.23 -2.29 16.91
CA ALA A 15 18.95 -3.54 17.60
C ALA A 15 17.48 -3.64 18.05
N LEU A 16 16.91 -2.56 18.58
CA LEU A 16 15.49 -2.48 18.95
C LEU A 16 14.58 -2.64 17.72
N LEU A 17 14.91 -2.00 16.61
CA LEU A 17 14.19 -2.15 15.34
C LEU A 17 14.20 -3.61 14.86
N ALA A 18 15.37 -4.24 14.83
CA ALA A 18 15.53 -5.63 14.41
C ALA A 18 14.76 -6.60 15.33
N ALA A 19 14.81 -6.38 16.65
CA ALA A 19 14.04 -7.16 17.61
C ALA A 19 12.52 -7.01 17.38
N ALA A 20 12.06 -5.79 17.12
CA ALA A 20 10.64 -5.51 16.87
C ALA A 20 10.13 -6.24 15.60
N PHE A 21 10.90 -6.26 14.52
CA PHE A 21 10.60 -7.04 13.30
C PHE A 21 10.59 -8.56 13.55
N LYS A 22 11.52 -9.06 14.36
CA LYS A 22 11.59 -10.49 14.71
C LYS A 22 10.40 -10.93 15.55
N VAL A 23 9.88 -10.06 16.41
CA VAL A 23 8.68 -10.33 17.22
C VAL A 23 7.41 -10.23 16.37
N SER A 24 7.30 -9.25 15.47
CA SER A 24 6.11 -9.09 14.62
C SER A 24 5.94 -10.26 13.62
N SER A 25 7.04 -10.81 13.12
CA SER A 25 7.02 -11.94 12.18
C SER A 25 6.58 -13.27 12.81
N ARG A 26 6.70 -13.43 14.13
CA ARG A 26 6.28 -14.63 14.88
C ARG A 26 4.77 -14.75 15.06
N HIS A 27 4.00 -13.68 14.79
CA HIS A 27 2.55 -13.74 14.88
C HIS A 27 2.00 -14.60 13.73
N HIS A 28 1.67 -15.84 14.04
CA HIS A 28 0.91 -16.71 13.13
C HIS A 28 -0.51 -16.16 13.03
N PRO A 29 -0.95 -15.67 11.86
CA PRO A 29 -2.36 -15.40 11.67
C PRO A 29 -3.09 -16.74 11.87
N GLY A 30 -4.00 -16.78 12.85
CA GLY A 30 -4.86 -17.95 13.05
C GLY A 30 -5.56 -18.29 11.74
N ARG A 31 -5.89 -19.57 11.52
CA ARG A 31 -6.71 -19.99 10.37
C ARG A 31 -8.03 -19.20 10.41
N GLY A 32 -8.13 -18.19 9.56
CA GLY A 32 -9.38 -17.45 9.36
C GLY A 32 -10.47 -18.41 8.85
N PRO A 33 -11.76 -18.08 9.06
CA PRO A 33 -12.87 -18.93 8.66
C PRO A 33 -12.81 -19.27 7.16
N GLU A 34 -13.08 -20.53 6.77
CA GLU A 34 -13.03 -21.04 5.38
C GLU A 34 -14.09 -20.46 4.41
N ARG A 35 -14.66 -19.29 4.73
CA ARG A 35 -15.65 -18.63 3.88
C ARG A 35 -15.00 -18.07 2.60
N PRO A 36 -15.68 -18.13 1.45
CA PRO A 36 -15.21 -17.45 0.24
C PRO A 36 -15.03 -15.96 0.54
N ALA A 37 -13.95 -15.37 0.01
CA ALA A 37 -13.67 -13.95 0.19
C ALA A 37 -14.73 -13.13 -0.56
N PRO A 38 -15.35 -12.11 0.07
CA PRO A 38 -16.22 -11.16 -0.61
C PRO A 38 -15.51 -10.54 -1.82
N ALA A 39 -16.24 -10.31 -2.91
CA ALA A 39 -15.65 -9.80 -4.15
C ALA A 39 -14.89 -8.46 -3.97
N PRO A 40 -15.37 -7.48 -3.19
CA PRO A 40 -14.66 -6.23 -2.93
C PRO A 40 -13.38 -6.45 -2.14
N VAL A 41 -13.38 -7.43 -1.22
CA VAL A 41 -12.17 -7.79 -0.49
C VAL A 41 -11.16 -8.45 -1.42
N ALA A 42 -11.60 -9.36 -2.30
CA ALA A 42 -10.73 -9.98 -3.27
C ALA A 42 -10.15 -8.95 -4.26
N ASP A 43 -10.98 -8.05 -4.77
CA ASP A 43 -10.57 -6.95 -5.67
C ASP A 43 -9.61 -6.00 -4.98
N LEU A 44 -9.89 -5.65 -3.72
CA LEU A 44 -8.93 -4.94 -2.92
C LEU A 44 -7.63 -5.74 -2.89
N LEU A 45 -7.59 -7.01 -2.49
CA LEU A 45 -6.33 -7.76 -2.39
C LEU A 45 -5.58 -7.93 -3.72
N ARG A 46 -6.30 -7.92 -4.85
CA ARG A 46 -5.74 -7.89 -6.22
C ARG A 46 -5.15 -6.54 -6.60
N GLY A 47 -5.35 -5.52 -5.77
CA GLY A 47 -4.83 -4.19 -5.99
C GLY A 47 -5.78 -3.27 -6.72
N MET A 48 -7.06 -3.64 -6.93
CA MET A 48 -8.01 -2.81 -7.67
C MET A 48 -8.13 -1.39 -7.09
N ARG A 49 -8.44 -0.43 -7.96
CA ARG A 49 -8.60 0.97 -7.55
C ARG A 49 -9.76 1.09 -6.56
N ALA A 50 -9.69 2.07 -5.67
CA ALA A 50 -10.72 2.24 -4.64
C ALA A 50 -12.14 2.39 -5.22
N GLN A 51 -12.26 3.02 -6.40
CA GLN A 51 -13.51 3.16 -7.14
C GLN A 51 -14.05 1.83 -7.66
N GLU A 52 -13.16 0.97 -8.17
CA GLU A 52 -13.53 -0.36 -8.66
C GLU A 52 -13.97 -1.25 -7.50
N VAL A 53 -13.24 -1.21 -6.38
CA VAL A 53 -13.62 -1.91 -5.14
C VAL A 53 -14.98 -1.42 -4.63
N PHE A 54 -15.25 -0.12 -4.72
CA PHE A 54 -16.55 0.46 -4.35
C PHE A 54 -17.67 -0.03 -5.26
N HIS A 55 -17.46 -0.07 -6.59
CA HIS A 55 -18.43 -0.64 -7.52
C HIS A 55 -18.70 -2.12 -7.24
N THR A 56 -17.67 -2.94 -7.01
CA THR A 56 -17.86 -4.34 -6.66
C THR A 56 -18.68 -4.48 -5.37
N ALA A 57 -18.50 -3.58 -4.40
CA ALA A 57 -19.30 -3.59 -3.18
C ALA A 57 -20.78 -3.24 -3.44
N LEU A 58 -21.05 -2.32 -4.36
CA LEU A 58 -22.42 -2.04 -4.81
C LEU A 58 -23.06 -3.26 -5.48
N PHE A 59 -22.34 -3.97 -6.35
CA PHE A 59 -22.85 -5.19 -6.97
C PHE A 59 -23.08 -6.33 -5.98
N GLU A 60 -22.23 -6.46 -4.96
CA GLU A 60 -22.43 -7.44 -3.88
C GLU A 60 -23.64 -7.08 -2.99
N LEU A 61 -23.87 -5.79 -2.74
CA LEU A 61 -25.11 -5.29 -2.12
C LEU A 61 -26.32 -5.55 -3.01
N ALA A 62 -26.18 -5.40 -4.33
CA ALA A 62 -27.24 -5.67 -5.30
C ALA A 62 -27.62 -7.15 -5.36
N GLY A 63 -26.63 -8.04 -5.36
CA GLY A 63 -26.83 -9.49 -5.30
C GLY A 63 -27.55 -9.96 -4.02
N ARG A 64 -27.42 -9.20 -2.93
CA ARG A 64 -28.17 -9.40 -1.67
C ARG A 64 -29.41 -8.50 -1.57
N GLY A 65 -29.75 -7.81 -2.65
CA GLY A 65 -30.92 -6.95 -2.85
C GLY A 65 -31.01 -5.72 -1.94
N TRP A 66 -29.91 -5.30 -1.31
CA TRP A 66 -29.86 -4.06 -0.54
C TRP A 66 -29.98 -2.82 -1.43
N VAL A 67 -29.56 -2.96 -2.67
CA VAL A 67 -29.76 -2.01 -3.77
C VAL A 67 -30.29 -2.77 -4.99
N SER A 68 -30.96 -2.09 -5.90
CA SER A 68 -31.23 -2.60 -7.25
C SER A 68 -30.45 -1.76 -8.25
N VAL A 69 -29.88 -2.41 -9.27
CA VAL A 69 -29.16 -1.74 -10.36
C VAL A 69 -29.83 -2.14 -11.67
N GLU A 70 -30.47 -1.18 -12.33
CA GLU A 70 -31.14 -1.34 -13.62
C GLU A 70 -30.50 -0.39 -14.64
N GLY A 71 -29.75 -0.96 -15.58
CA GLY A 71 -28.91 -0.16 -16.49
C GLY A 71 -27.88 0.65 -15.71
N ASP A 72 -27.90 1.96 -15.88
CA ASP A 72 -27.00 2.90 -15.18
C ASP A 72 -27.63 3.51 -13.92
N HIS A 73 -28.84 3.09 -13.53
CA HIS A 73 -29.56 3.62 -12.38
C HIS A 73 -29.53 2.66 -11.20
N LEU A 74 -29.39 3.23 -10.01
CA LEU A 74 -29.42 2.53 -8.74
C LEU A 74 -30.58 3.03 -7.88
N SER A 75 -31.32 2.09 -7.29
CA SER A 75 -32.33 2.35 -6.27
C SER A 75 -32.01 1.60 -4.97
N LEU A 76 -32.47 2.13 -3.83
CA LEU A 76 -32.32 1.49 -2.53
C LEU A 76 -33.43 0.45 -2.31
N GLY A 77 -33.05 -0.75 -1.90
CA GLY A 77 -34.00 -1.77 -1.47
C GLY A 77 -34.63 -1.43 -0.12
N ALA A 78 -35.70 -2.17 0.23
CA ALA A 78 -36.30 -2.05 1.56
C ALA A 78 -35.27 -2.40 2.66
N PRO A 79 -35.32 -1.75 3.84
CA PRO A 79 -34.44 -2.05 4.95
C PRO A 79 -34.50 -3.55 5.31
N ARG A 80 -33.33 -4.19 5.39
CA ARG A 80 -33.20 -5.60 5.78
C ARG A 80 -32.58 -5.72 7.17
N GLU A 81 -32.90 -6.83 7.86
CA GLU A 81 -32.36 -7.14 9.19
C GLU A 81 -30.98 -7.80 9.15
N GLU A 82 -30.46 -8.15 7.96
CA GLU A 82 -29.17 -8.81 7.84
C GLU A 82 -28.02 -7.90 8.29
N PRO A 83 -27.11 -8.36 9.18
CA PRO A 83 -26.01 -7.53 9.65
C PRO A 83 -24.96 -7.33 8.56
N LEU A 84 -24.84 -6.10 8.05
CA LEU A 84 -23.82 -5.73 7.08
C LEU A 84 -22.43 -5.56 7.74
N PRO A 85 -21.36 -6.12 7.14
CA PRO A 85 -19.99 -5.68 7.34
C PRO A 85 -19.83 -4.15 7.33
N ALA A 86 -18.85 -3.64 8.09
CA ALA A 86 -18.68 -2.21 8.28
C ALA A 86 -18.45 -1.44 6.96
N TYR A 87 -17.71 -2.02 6.01
CA TYR A 87 -17.47 -1.38 4.71
C TYR A 87 -18.74 -1.29 3.86
N GLU A 88 -19.62 -2.29 3.92
CA GLU A 88 -20.88 -2.31 3.18
C GLU A 88 -21.90 -1.36 3.78
N ARG A 89 -21.96 -1.30 5.12
CA ARG A 89 -22.78 -0.30 5.82
C ARG A 89 -22.38 1.11 5.43
N TRP A 90 -21.08 1.38 5.37
CA TRP A 90 -20.55 2.65 4.90
C TRP A 90 -20.98 2.96 3.46
N VAL A 91 -20.95 1.98 2.56
CA VAL A 91 -21.42 2.13 1.17
C VAL A 91 -22.92 2.48 1.14
N VAL A 92 -23.77 1.75 1.85
CA VAL A 92 -25.22 2.00 1.91
C VAL A 92 -25.53 3.38 2.48
N GLU A 93 -24.87 3.77 3.56
CA GLU A 93 -25.01 5.11 4.14
C GLU A 93 -24.60 6.20 3.15
N ARG A 94 -23.52 5.98 2.39
CA ARG A 94 -23.03 6.96 1.43
C ARG A 94 -23.95 7.09 0.21
N VAL A 95 -24.43 5.96 -0.31
CA VAL A 95 -25.44 5.93 -1.37
C VAL A 95 -26.70 6.64 -0.92
N ARG A 96 -27.24 6.31 0.26
CA ARG A 96 -28.43 6.95 0.82
C ARG A 96 -28.27 8.46 0.97
N HIS A 97 -27.13 8.90 1.50
CA HIS A 97 -26.85 10.32 1.62
C HIS A 97 -26.81 11.03 0.25
N ARG A 98 -26.24 10.41 -0.78
CA ARG A 98 -26.15 11.02 -2.12
C ARG A 98 -27.45 10.99 -2.90
N MET A 99 -28.26 9.94 -2.74
CA MET A 99 -29.59 9.86 -3.33
C MET A 99 -30.55 10.89 -2.71
N GLY A 100 -30.39 11.19 -1.41
CA GLY A 100 -31.34 12.04 -0.70
C GLY A 100 -32.74 11.41 -0.74
N ASP A 101 -33.72 12.17 -1.22
CA ASP A 101 -35.10 11.72 -1.37
C ASP A 101 -35.40 11.14 -2.78
N ALA A 102 -34.39 11.05 -3.66
CA ALA A 102 -34.59 10.52 -5.00
C ALA A 102 -34.88 9.00 -4.96
N PRO A 103 -35.85 8.50 -5.74
CA PRO A 103 -36.15 7.06 -5.79
C PRO A 103 -35.04 6.26 -6.48
N GLU A 104 -34.34 6.88 -7.43
CA GLU A 104 -33.22 6.32 -8.17
C GLU A 104 -32.19 7.41 -8.50
N ALA A 105 -30.93 7.01 -8.68
CA ALA A 105 -29.85 7.90 -9.08
C ALA A 105 -28.87 7.17 -10.01
N ALA A 106 -28.20 7.90 -10.91
CA ALA A 106 -27.19 7.29 -11.76
C ALA A 106 -26.00 6.80 -10.91
N VAL A 107 -25.47 5.61 -11.19
CA VAL A 107 -24.35 5.01 -10.42
C VAL A 107 -23.13 5.95 -10.40
N THR A 108 -22.87 6.65 -11.50
CA THR A 108 -21.77 7.62 -11.62
C THR A 108 -21.90 8.77 -10.63
N ASP A 109 -23.12 9.23 -10.35
CA ASP A 109 -23.38 10.36 -9.46
C ASP A 109 -23.27 9.94 -7.99
N LEU A 110 -23.37 8.64 -7.72
CA LEU A 110 -23.22 8.05 -6.39
C LEU A 110 -21.76 7.80 -6.01
N MET A 111 -20.82 7.86 -6.96
CA MET A 111 -19.40 7.61 -6.74
C MET A 111 -18.77 8.64 -5.79
N PRO A 112 -18.15 8.23 -4.67
CA PRO A 112 -17.40 9.14 -3.84
C PRO A 112 -16.11 9.64 -4.48
N PRO A 113 -15.65 10.86 -4.13
CA PRO A 113 -14.33 11.33 -4.54
C PRO A 113 -13.25 10.36 -4.04
N ALA A 114 -12.19 10.18 -4.84
CA ALA A 114 -11.13 9.21 -4.59
C ALA A 114 -10.52 9.34 -3.17
N SER A 115 -10.27 10.57 -2.73
CA SER A 115 -9.72 10.87 -1.40
C SER A 115 -10.60 10.39 -0.25
N GLU A 116 -11.92 10.39 -0.43
CA GLU A 116 -12.85 9.87 0.56
C GLU A 116 -12.83 8.34 0.62
N LEU A 117 -12.75 7.69 -0.55
CA LEU A 117 -12.63 6.24 -0.64
C LEU A 117 -11.35 5.75 0.07
N ASP A 118 -10.22 6.40 -0.20
CA ASP A 118 -8.93 6.01 0.38
C ASP A 118 -8.89 6.25 1.91
N ARG A 119 -9.56 7.30 2.39
CA ARG A 119 -9.54 7.68 3.80
C ARG A 119 -10.54 6.91 4.66
N ALA A 120 -11.72 6.59 4.12
CA ALA A 120 -12.84 6.06 4.90
C ALA A 120 -13.25 4.64 4.48
N PHE A 121 -13.33 4.36 3.18
CA PHE A 121 -13.84 3.08 2.68
C PHE A 121 -12.78 1.98 2.66
N VAL A 122 -11.65 2.24 2.00
CA VAL A 122 -10.57 1.27 1.83
C VAL A 122 -10.04 0.73 3.17
N PRO A 123 -9.89 1.54 4.25
CA PRO A 123 -9.51 1.01 5.55
C PRO A 123 -10.51 0.00 6.14
N LEU A 124 -11.81 0.14 5.86
CA LEU A 124 -12.84 -0.79 6.34
C LEU A 124 -12.76 -2.13 5.59
N VAL A 125 -12.57 -2.09 4.26
CA VAL A 125 -12.37 -3.31 3.45
C VAL A 125 -11.09 -4.02 3.87
N ARG A 126 -10.01 -3.27 4.16
CA ARG A 126 -8.75 -3.83 4.71
C ARG A 126 -8.95 -4.49 6.07
N ALA A 127 -9.68 -3.84 6.97
CA ALA A 127 -9.97 -4.40 8.29
C ALA A 127 -10.70 -5.75 8.15
N HIS A 128 -11.68 -5.82 7.25
CA HIS A 128 -12.40 -7.05 6.99
C HIS A 128 -11.51 -8.14 6.35
N ALA A 129 -10.59 -7.77 5.45
CA ALA A 129 -9.60 -8.70 4.92
C ALA A 129 -8.70 -9.30 6.02
N ILE A 130 -8.38 -8.53 7.06
CA ILE A 130 -7.62 -8.99 8.23
C ILE A 130 -8.48 -9.93 9.11
N GLU A 131 -9.74 -9.59 9.34
CA GLU A 131 -10.70 -10.44 10.09
C GLU A 131 -10.89 -11.81 9.41
N LEU A 132 -10.91 -11.83 8.07
CA LEU A 132 -10.98 -13.06 7.28
C LEU A 132 -9.65 -13.83 7.22
N GLY A 133 -8.57 -13.29 7.80
CA GLY A 133 -7.24 -13.90 7.77
C GLY A 133 -6.58 -13.88 6.39
N LEU A 134 -7.03 -13.02 5.47
CA LEU A 134 -6.46 -12.84 4.12
C LEU A 134 -5.30 -11.84 4.13
N ALA A 135 -5.31 -10.91 5.08
CA ALA A 135 -4.23 -9.96 5.28
C ALA A 135 -3.79 -9.96 6.75
N ARG A 136 -2.56 -9.53 7.01
CA ARG A 136 -2.08 -9.22 8.36
C ARG A 136 -1.42 -7.86 8.37
N ARG A 137 -1.54 -7.13 9.49
CA ARG A 137 -0.79 -5.90 9.68
C ARG A 137 0.71 -6.20 9.72
N ARG A 138 1.53 -5.33 9.12
CA ARG A 138 3.00 -5.44 9.22
C ARG A 138 3.47 -5.31 10.68
N TRP A 139 2.76 -4.50 11.45
CA TRP A 139 2.96 -4.33 12.88
C TRP A 139 1.71 -4.73 13.65
N PRO A 140 1.83 -5.50 14.75
CA PRO A 140 0.67 -5.91 15.56
C PRO A 140 -0.06 -4.71 16.18
N SER A 141 0.65 -3.61 16.41
CA SER A 141 0.09 -2.35 16.91
C SER A 141 0.82 -1.15 16.28
N VAL A 142 0.10 -0.04 16.09
CA VAL A 142 0.65 1.26 15.67
C VAL A 142 1.59 1.82 16.75
N LEU A 143 1.44 1.37 18.00
CA LEU A 143 2.31 1.74 19.10
C LEU A 143 3.79 1.39 18.81
N VAL A 144 4.05 0.27 18.15
CA VAL A 144 5.43 -0.19 17.87
C VAL A 144 6.17 0.76 16.91
N PRO A 145 5.66 1.09 15.70
CA PRO A 145 6.30 2.06 14.83
C PRO A 145 6.35 3.47 15.44
N VAL A 146 5.35 3.87 16.23
CA VAL A 146 5.37 5.17 16.94
C VAL A 146 6.48 5.23 17.99
N LEU A 147 6.63 4.20 18.81
CA LEU A 147 7.70 4.13 19.82
C LEU A 147 9.08 4.06 19.18
N LEU A 148 9.24 3.34 18.06
CA LEU A 148 10.49 3.31 17.30
C LEU A 148 10.81 4.70 16.71
N ALA A 149 9.82 5.38 16.15
CA ALA A 149 9.97 6.75 15.64
C ALA A 149 10.30 7.75 16.76
N ALA A 150 9.65 7.67 17.91
CA ALA A 150 9.95 8.49 19.07
C ALA A 150 11.35 8.17 19.65
N GLY A 151 11.73 6.90 19.70
CA GLY A 151 13.04 6.45 20.16
C GLY A 151 14.19 6.91 19.27
N LEU A 152 13.91 7.25 18.01
CA LEU A 152 14.87 7.80 17.05
C LEU A 152 15.38 9.20 17.45
N VAL A 153 14.63 9.91 18.30
CA VAL A 153 15.03 11.21 18.86
C VAL A 153 16.31 11.10 19.69
N VAL A 154 16.54 9.97 20.37
CA VAL A 154 17.73 9.75 21.23
C VAL A 154 19.03 9.71 20.43
N PRO A 155 19.20 8.84 19.41
CA PRO A 155 20.41 8.84 18.59
C PRO A 155 20.57 10.14 17.80
N TRP A 156 19.48 10.74 17.30
CA TRP A 156 19.52 12.05 16.65
C TRP A 156 20.10 13.14 17.56
N TYR A 157 19.52 13.30 18.75
CA TYR A 157 19.93 14.31 19.72
C TYR A 157 21.39 14.10 20.16
N ALA A 158 21.78 12.85 20.44
CA ALA A 158 23.17 12.52 20.77
C ALA A 158 24.15 12.91 19.66
N THR A 159 23.81 12.66 18.39
CA THR A 159 24.65 13.07 17.26
C THR A 159 24.69 14.59 17.08
N VAL A 160 23.56 15.29 17.20
CA VAL A 160 23.49 16.75 17.03
C VAL A 160 24.22 17.49 18.15
N VAL A 161 24.10 17.05 19.41
CA VAL A 161 24.81 17.67 20.54
C VAL A 161 26.32 17.44 20.42
N ALA A 162 26.74 16.24 20.00
CA ALA A 162 28.16 15.91 19.87
C ALA A 162 28.83 16.55 18.64
N ALA A 163 28.11 16.74 17.53
CA ALA A 163 28.66 17.20 16.26
C ALA A 163 28.26 18.64 15.88
N GLY A 164 27.24 19.23 16.51
CA GLY A 164 26.66 20.52 16.11
C GLY A 164 26.04 20.49 14.69
N VAL A 165 25.96 21.65 14.03
CA VAL A 165 25.49 21.79 12.63
C VAL A 165 26.58 21.42 11.62
N SER A 166 27.43 20.44 11.96
CA SER A 166 28.40 19.88 11.00
C SER A 166 27.76 18.76 10.18
N TRP A 167 28.45 18.31 9.13
CA TRP A 167 27.96 17.28 8.21
C TRP A 167 27.34 16.03 8.88
N PRO A 168 27.84 15.49 10.02
CA PRO A 168 27.24 14.34 10.69
C PRO A 168 25.91 14.68 11.37
N GLY A 169 25.74 15.90 11.89
CA GLY A 169 24.47 16.36 12.46
C GLY A 169 23.39 16.56 11.38
N ILE A 170 23.78 17.04 10.19
CA ILE A 170 22.89 17.16 9.03
C ILE A 170 22.43 15.77 8.56
N ILE A 171 23.35 14.82 8.41
CA ILE A 171 23.01 13.44 8.01
C ILE A 171 22.13 12.77 9.07
N ALA A 172 22.47 12.87 10.36
CA ALA A 172 21.65 12.28 11.41
C ALA A 172 20.22 12.83 11.40
N THR A 173 20.04 14.12 11.10
CA THR A 173 18.73 14.75 10.96
C THR A 173 17.98 14.20 9.74
N ALA A 174 18.62 14.12 8.58
CA ALA A 174 18.02 13.57 7.36
C ALA A 174 17.62 12.10 7.52
N VAL A 175 18.52 11.26 8.05
CA VAL A 175 18.26 9.83 8.30
C VAL A 175 17.12 9.67 9.31
N SER A 176 17.09 10.48 10.37
CA SER A 176 16.03 10.39 11.38
C SER A 176 14.67 10.79 10.82
N PHE A 177 14.63 11.82 9.99
CA PHE A 177 13.40 12.23 9.33
C PHE A 177 12.87 11.15 8.38
N VAL A 178 13.75 10.60 7.52
CA VAL A 178 13.39 9.53 6.57
C VAL A 178 12.97 8.25 7.29
N ALA A 179 13.74 7.80 8.28
CA ALA A 179 13.45 6.57 9.03
C ALA A 179 12.20 6.72 9.91
N GLY A 180 11.99 7.87 10.54
CA GLY A 180 10.78 8.16 11.32
C GLY A 180 9.52 8.14 10.47
N ILE A 181 9.53 8.83 9.33
CA ILE A 181 8.41 8.80 8.37
C ILE A 181 8.23 7.40 7.81
N GLY A 182 9.31 6.73 7.42
CA GLY A 182 9.28 5.36 6.91
C GLY A 182 8.68 4.37 7.89
N LEU A 183 8.94 4.52 9.19
CA LEU A 183 8.33 3.71 10.25
C LEU A 183 6.84 3.98 10.41
N LEU A 184 6.43 5.24 10.38
CA LEU A 184 5.02 5.62 10.51
C LEU A 184 4.21 5.18 9.28
N MET A 185 4.79 5.29 8.08
CA MET A 185 4.16 4.86 6.82
C MET A 185 4.19 3.33 6.65
N GLY A 186 5.33 2.70 6.91
CA GLY A 186 5.45 1.23 6.96
C GLY A 186 4.58 0.60 8.05
N GLY A 187 4.28 1.37 9.11
CA GLY A 187 3.28 1.10 10.15
C GLY A 187 1.88 0.78 9.62
N ARG A 188 1.52 1.36 8.46
CA ARG A 188 0.20 1.25 7.83
C ARG A 188 0.14 0.17 6.75
N GLY A 189 1.28 -0.41 6.39
CA GLY A 189 1.37 -1.52 5.45
C GLY A 189 0.80 -2.82 6.02
N PHE A 190 0.17 -3.61 5.16
CA PHE A 190 -0.27 -4.97 5.48
C PHE A 190 0.31 -5.95 4.48
N LEU A 191 0.48 -7.18 4.93
CA LEU A 191 1.05 -8.27 4.17
C LEU A 191 -0.05 -9.28 3.88
N LEU A 192 -0.08 -9.80 2.65
CA LEU A 192 -0.98 -10.90 2.31
C LEU A 192 -0.57 -12.17 3.07
N THR A 193 -1.55 -12.90 3.58
CA THR A 193 -1.33 -14.28 4.06
C THR A 193 -1.20 -15.22 2.85
N GLU A 194 -0.91 -16.50 3.08
CA GLU A 194 -0.90 -17.51 2.02
C GLU A 194 -2.26 -17.59 1.31
N ARG A 195 -3.34 -17.69 2.08
CA ARG A 195 -4.71 -17.65 1.55
C ARG A 195 -5.07 -16.32 0.88
N GLY A 196 -4.62 -15.19 1.44
CA GLY A 196 -4.79 -13.89 0.80
C GLY A 196 -4.13 -13.80 -0.58
N ARG A 197 -2.98 -14.47 -0.75
CA ARG A 197 -2.29 -14.58 -2.03
C ARG A 197 -3.04 -15.44 -3.03
N GLU A 198 -3.58 -16.57 -2.59
CA GLU A 198 -4.45 -17.41 -3.43
C GLU A 198 -5.66 -16.62 -3.94
N VAL A 199 -6.34 -15.89 -3.05
CA VAL A 199 -7.49 -15.04 -3.41
C VAL A 199 -7.08 -13.90 -4.36
N ALA A 200 -5.91 -13.31 -4.12
CA ALA A 200 -5.36 -12.24 -4.95
C ALA A 200 -4.74 -12.75 -6.27
N ALA A 201 -4.63 -14.07 -6.48
CA ALA A 201 -3.81 -14.68 -7.53
C ALA A 201 -2.36 -14.13 -7.57
N ALA A 202 -1.86 -13.65 -6.44
CA ALA A 202 -0.49 -13.19 -6.30
C ALA A 202 0.39 -14.42 -6.07
N GLY A 203 1.34 -14.71 -6.97
CA GLY A 203 2.14 -15.95 -6.99
C GLY A 203 2.90 -16.32 -5.69
N PRO A 204 3.76 -17.37 -5.74
CA PRO A 204 4.27 -18.03 -4.54
C PRO A 204 5.10 -17.13 -3.60
N ALA A 205 5.11 -17.49 -2.33
CA ALA A 205 5.73 -16.75 -1.23
C ALA A 205 7.27 -16.88 -1.19
N GLY A 206 8.01 -15.80 -1.46
CA GLY A 206 9.45 -15.72 -1.18
C GLY A 206 9.79 -14.82 0.01
N PRO A 207 10.76 -15.18 0.88
CA PRO A 207 11.25 -14.29 1.95
C PRO A 207 11.95 -13.02 1.44
N ALA A 208 12.37 -13.01 0.17
CA ALA A 208 12.88 -11.83 -0.55
C ALA A 208 11.77 -10.99 -1.22
N GLN A 209 10.50 -11.36 -1.06
CA GLN A 209 9.35 -10.73 -1.71
C GLN A 209 8.41 -10.14 -0.66
N GLU A 210 8.78 -8.99 -0.09
CA GLU A 210 7.84 -8.16 0.67
C GLU A 210 6.91 -7.42 -0.31
N TRP A 211 5.79 -8.05 -0.64
CA TRP A 211 4.70 -7.39 -1.35
C TRP A 211 4.09 -6.33 -0.42
N ILE A 212 4.28 -5.06 -0.75
CA ILE A 212 3.58 -3.94 -0.12
C ILE A 212 2.37 -3.65 -1.02
N PHE A 213 1.19 -3.92 -0.49
CA PHE A 213 -0.08 -3.73 -1.17
C PHE A 213 -0.41 -2.25 -1.34
N THR A 214 -0.68 -1.78 -2.57
CA THR A 214 -0.80 -0.34 -2.85
C THR A 214 -1.96 0.11 -3.73
N GLY A 215 -2.94 -0.74 -4.03
CA GLY A 215 -4.21 -0.29 -4.63
C GLY A 215 -4.09 0.30 -6.05
N SER A 216 -3.10 -0.13 -6.85
CA SER A 216 -2.76 0.46 -8.15
C SER A 216 -3.58 -0.01 -9.38
N GLY A 217 -4.56 -0.90 -9.21
CA GLY A 217 -5.38 -1.50 -10.27
C GLY A 217 -4.79 -2.75 -10.96
N TRP A 218 -3.69 -3.32 -10.45
CA TRP A 218 -2.90 -4.29 -11.23
C TRP A 218 -3.23 -5.77 -10.92
N LEU A 219 -3.99 -6.40 -11.83
CA LEU A 219 -4.64 -7.71 -11.65
C LEU A 219 -3.77 -8.96 -11.89
N SER A 220 -2.71 -8.89 -12.69
CA SER A 220 -2.11 -10.12 -13.25
C SER A 220 -1.00 -10.74 -12.41
N GLY A 221 -0.32 -9.97 -11.56
CA GLY A 221 0.92 -10.42 -10.92
C GLY A 221 2.08 -10.69 -11.91
N GLU A 222 1.85 -10.55 -13.22
CA GLU A 222 2.79 -10.82 -14.30
C GLU A 222 3.68 -9.61 -14.58
N ILE A 223 4.93 -9.69 -14.13
CA ILE A 223 5.93 -8.65 -14.33
C ILE A 223 6.79 -9.03 -15.52
N GLU A 224 6.87 -8.15 -16.51
CA GLU A 224 7.80 -8.31 -17.63
C GLU A 224 8.97 -7.35 -17.53
N PRO A 225 10.19 -7.78 -17.88
CA PRO A 225 11.33 -6.87 -17.98
C PRO A 225 11.08 -5.77 -19.02
N ALA A 226 11.49 -4.55 -18.69
CA ALA A 226 11.48 -3.43 -19.62
C ALA A 226 12.27 -3.80 -20.87
N ARG A 227 11.61 -3.68 -22.02
CA ARG A 227 12.29 -3.91 -23.30
C ARG A 227 13.25 -2.75 -23.59
N PRO A 228 14.38 -3.01 -24.27
CA PRO A 228 15.26 -1.96 -24.76
C PRO A 228 14.47 -0.95 -25.60
N LEU A 229 14.41 0.30 -25.12
CA LEU A 229 13.74 1.37 -25.85
C LEU A 229 14.71 2.01 -26.86
N PRO A 230 14.23 2.35 -28.08
CA PRO A 230 15.08 2.90 -29.13
C PRO A 230 15.56 4.32 -28.82
N GLN A 231 14.80 5.06 -28.00
CA GLN A 231 15.11 6.41 -27.56
C GLN A 231 14.79 6.57 -26.07
N ARG A 232 15.29 7.66 -25.47
CA ARG A 232 15.00 8.01 -24.09
C ARG A 232 13.50 8.30 -23.97
N GLN A 233 12.81 7.65 -23.03
CA GLN A 233 11.37 7.84 -22.83
C GLN A 233 11.05 8.15 -21.38
N GLU A 234 10.02 8.96 -21.22
CA GLU A 234 9.36 9.19 -19.94
C GLU A 234 8.23 8.17 -19.78
N ILE A 235 8.22 7.48 -18.65
CA ILE A 235 7.21 6.48 -18.32
C ILE A 235 6.57 6.90 -17.02
N THR A 236 5.24 6.98 -17.00
CA THR A 236 4.47 7.29 -15.80
C THR A 236 3.72 6.04 -15.36
N GLY A 237 3.73 5.75 -14.07
CA GLY A 237 2.99 4.62 -13.54
C GLY A 237 3.07 4.52 -12.02
N HIS A 238 2.25 3.63 -11.48
CA HIS A 238 2.25 3.28 -10.07
C HIS A 238 3.29 2.20 -9.81
N VAL A 239 4.04 2.37 -8.72
CA VAL A 239 5.00 1.36 -8.30
C VAL A 239 4.21 0.22 -7.66
N VAL A 240 4.21 -0.93 -8.31
CA VAL A 240 3.45 -2.10 -7.83
C VAL A 240 4.33 -3.08 -7.05
N LYS A 241 5.64 -3.05 -7.30
CA LYS A 241 6.61 -3.91 -6.62
C LYS A 241 8.00 -3.29 -6.65
N ARG A 242 8.82 -3.67 -5.67
CA ARG A 242 10.27 -3.47 -5.68
C ARG A 242 10.97 -4.74 -5.20
N TRP A 243 12.14 -5.05 -5.74
CA TRP A 243 12.97 -6.18 -5.28
C TRP A 243 14.44 -5.92 -5.59
N THR A 244 15.29 -6.74 -4.98
CA THR A 244 16.74 -6.73 -5.21
C THR A 244 17.18 -8.11 -5.66
N ASP A 245 18.12 -8.17 -6.58
CA ASP A 245 18.78 -9.42 -6.97
C ASP A 245 20.29 -9.21 -6.93
N THR A 246 20.99 -9.92 -6.04
CA THR A 246 22.45 -10.06 -5.83
C THR A 246 23.28 -8.76 -5.82
N GLU A 247 23.15 -7.87 -6.80
CA GLU A 247 23.74 -6.51 -6.88
C GLU A 247 22.83 -5.45 -7.56
N HIS A 248 21.66 -5.82 -8.06
CA HIS A 248 20.75 -4.98 -8.85
C HIS A 248 19.46 -4.66 -8.09
N TYR A 249 18.91 -3.47 -8.34
CA TYR A 249 17.68 -2.98 -7.75
C TYR A 249 16.62 -2.84 -8.83
N TYR A 250 15.39 -3.24 -8.53
CA TYR A 250 14.30 -3.21 -9.49
C TYR A 250 13.03 -2.61 -8.89
N ILE A 251 12.29 -1.90 -9.74
CA ILE A 251 10.92 -1.49 -9.49
C ILE A 251 10.03 -2.01 -10.63
N ALA A 252 8.80 -2.41 -10.32
CA ALA A 252 7.78 -2.67 -11.33
C ALA A 252 6.80 -1.49 -11.35
N LEU A 253 6.60 -0.92 -12.53
CA LEU A 253 5.61 0.13 -12.77
C LEU A 253 4.42 -0.43 -13.53
N HIS A 254 3.23 -0.02 -13.11
CA HIS A 254 1.99 -0.29 -13.81
C HIS A 254 1.37 1.02 -14.28
N ASP A 255 1.03 1.09 -15.56
CA ASP A 255 0.46 2.28 -16.21
C ASP A 255 -1.04 2.47 -15.90
N GLY A 256 -1.66 1.55 -15.15
CA GLY A 256 -3.09 1.58 -14.83
C GLY A 256 -4.01 1.02 -15.92
N SER A 257 -3.48 0.57 -17.07
CA SER A 257 -4.29 0.04 -18.19
C SER A 257 -3.77 -1.27 -18.78
N SER A 258 -2.47 -1.52 -18.70
CA SER A 258 -1.82 -2.70 -19.24
C SER A 258 -2.13 -3.93 -18.39
N ARG A 259 -2.23 -5.10 -19.04
CA ARG A 259 -2.39 -6.35 -18.30
C ARG A 259 -1.18 -6.64 -17.40
N LYS A 260 0.02 -6.26 -17.81
CA LYS A 260 1.30 -6.59 -17.16
C LYS A 260 1.97 -5.35 -16.60
N ALA A 261 2.71 -5.51 -15.51
CA ALA A 261 3.59 -4.45 -15.01
C ALA A 261 4.98 -4.58 -15.63
N THR A 262 5.65 -3.46 -15.85
CA THR A 262 6.98 -3.45 -16.45
C THR A 262 8.04 -3.26 -15.38
N ALA A 263 8.98 -4.21 -15.29
CA ALA A 263 10.14 -4.17 -14.42
C ALA A 263 11.23 -3.29 -15.02
N PHE A 264 11.66 -2.30 -14.26
CA PHE A 264 12.81 -1.47 -14.58
C PHE A 264 13.91 -1.71 -13.56
N GLU A 265 15.13 -1.84 -14.05
CA GLU A 265 16.31 -1.74 -13.20
C GLU A 265 16.51 -0.28 -12.79
N VAL A 266 16.88 -0.05 -11.54
CA VAL A 266 17.05 1.28 -10.97
C VAL A 266 18.36 1.36 -10.18
N GLU A 267 18.87 2.57 -10.01
CA GLU A 267 19.98 2.81 -9.10
C GLU A 267 19.52 2.70 -7.64
N GLN A 268 20.44 2.34 -6.74
CA GLN A 268 20.15 2.14 -5.31
C GLN A 268 19.47 3.36 -4.66
N GLY A 269 19.87 4.58 -5.01
CA GLY A 269 19.24 5.79 -4.48
C GLY A 269 17.76 5.89 -4.87
N LEU A 270 17.45 5.63 -6.14
CA LEU A 270 16.08 5.65 -6.66
C LEU A 270 15.22 4.52 -6.06
N TYR A 271 15.82 3.35 -5.81
CA TYR A 271 15.17 2.25 -5.11
C TYR A 271 14.75 2.59 -3.67
N GLN A 272 15.51 3.46 -3.00
CA GLN A 272 15.22 3.89 -1.64
C GLN A 272 14.14 4.99 -1.60
N ASP A 273 14.11 5.85 -2.60
CA ASP A 273 13.20 7.00 -2.68
C ASP A 273 11.77 6.62 -3.08
N VAL A 274 11.62 5.50 -3.78
CA VAL A 274 10.37 5.06 -4.39
C VAL A 274 9.80 3.86 -3.64
N LEU A 275 8.58 4.01 -3.12
CA LEU A 275 7.85 2.96 -2.44
C LEU A 275 6.76 2.39 -3.34
N PRO A 276 6.40 1.11 -3.15
CA PRO A 276 5.16 0.62 -3.72
C PRO A 276 4.02 1.58 -3.37
N GLY A 277 3.18 1.90 -4.36
CA GLY A 277 2.02 2.80 -4.28
C GLY A 277 2.26 4.21 -4.73
N ASP A 278 3.51 4.60 -4.80
CA ASP A 278 3.87 5.91 -5.34
C ASP A 278 3.51 5.97 -6.82
N CYS A 279 2.90 7.09 -7.22
CA CYS A 279 2.79 7.46 -8.62
C CYS A 279 4.09 8.17 -9.01
N VAL A 280 4.84 7.57 -9.93
CA VAL A 280 6.13 8.10 -10.36
C VAL A 280 6.15 8.31 -11.86
N ARG A 281 6.80 9.40 -12.27
CA ARG A 281 7.23 9.61 -13.65
C ARG A 281 8.73 9.42 -13.70
N VAL A 282 9.19 8.43 -14.47
CA VAL A 282 10.59 8.03 -14.57
C VAL A 282 11.13 8.26 -15.97
N LEU A 283 12.42 8.55 -16.07
CA LEU A 283 13.14 8.70 -17.33
C LEU A 283 14.03 7.49 -17.57
N VAL A 284 13.74 6.73 -18.63
CA VAL A 284 14.41 5.45 -18.94
C VAL A 284 15.53 5.64 -19.95
N ARG A 285 16.68 5.00 -19.72
CA ARG A 285 17.83 5.03 -20.62
C ARG A 285 17.54 4.19 -21.87
N PRO A 286 17.87 4.69 -23.07
CA PRO A 286 17.78 3.87 -24.27
C PRO A 286 18.68 2.63 -24.16
N ARG A 287 18.27 1.55 -24.82
CA ARG A 287 18.98 0.25 -24.95
C ARG A 287 19.11 -0.62 -23.70
N SER A 288 19.12 -0.05 -22.49
CA SER A 288 19.26 -0.83 -21.24
C SER A 288 17.93 -1.01 -20.50
N GLY A 289 16.94 -0.15 -20.72
CA GLY A 289 15.70 -0.20 -19.95
C GLY A 289 15.87 0.23 -18.49
N THR A 290 17.06 0.70 -18.09
CA THR A 290 17.35 1.19 -16.74
C THR A 290 16.74 2.58 -16.53
N VAL A 291 16.06 2.80 -15.41
CA VAL A 291 15.59 4.13 -15.00
C VAL A 291 16.78 4.95 -14.52
N VAL A 292 16.93 6.13 -15.13
CA VAL A 292 18.04 7.05 -14.85
C VAL A 292 17.63 8.12 -13.86
N ARG A 293 16.34 8.46 -13.77
CA ARG A 293 15.86 9.56 -12.92
C ARG A 293 14.36 9.49 -12.67
N VAL A 294 13.91 9.89 -11.49
CA VAL A 294 12.51 10.26 -11.22
C VAL A 294 12.31 11.74 -11.58
N LEU A 295 11.37 12.02 -12.48
CA LEU A 295 11.02 13.36 -12.95
C LEU A 295 9.87 13.99 -12.17
N ALA A 296 8.94 13.18 -11.65
CA ALA A 296 7.87 13.61 -10.78
C ALA A 296 7.48 12.46 -9.84
N HIS A 297 7.09 12.83 -8.62
CA HIS A 297 6.74 11.92 -7.55
C HIS A 297 5.54 12.50 -6.81
N ASP A 298 4.36 11.93 -7.03
CA ASP A 298 3.17 12.28 -6.26
C ASP A 298 2.95 11.20 -5.20
N ARG A 299 3.14 11.62 -3.95
CA ARG A 299 2.71 10.83 -2.78
C ARG A 299 1.27 11.19 -2.50
N HIS A 300 0.33 10.31 -2.83
CA HIS A 300 -1.04 10.46 -2.36
C HIS A 300 -1.05 10.28 -0.83
N TRP A 301 -1.47 11.32 -0.11
CA TRP A 301 -1.53 11.40 1.35
C TRP A 301 -2.75 10.68 1.94
#